data_AF-A0A3M3X2M2-F1
#
_entry.id   AF-A0A3M3X2M2-F1
#
_cell.length_a   1.000
_cell.length_b   1.000
_cell.length_c   1.000
_cell.angle_alpha   90.00
_cell.angle_beta   90.00
_cell.angle_gamma   90.00
#
_symmetry.space_group_name_H-M   'P 1'
#
loop_
_entity.id
_entity.type
_entity.pdbx_description
1 polymer ?
#
loop_
_entity_poly.entity_id
_entity_poly.type
_entity_poly.pdbx_seq_one_letter_code
_entity_poly.pdbx_strand_id
1 'polypeptide(L)'
;MSTRTKPDGGALQGIVEKFISQARTHASSKGVDSETVIRQNLAELTEMVNGYDFAEVIAAYCRGFNEGNEQLKADAIRWLRGEFTTRTDARAALGVRSIVDDASVYDQLKLLSRFVRLAGFGGLMVCLDELVNLYKLANTQARNANYEQILRILNDSLQGSTDGLGFVLGGTPEFLMDTRRGLYSYPALQSRLAENTFAKAGYVDLSGPVIRLTSLTPEDFYVLLLNLRNVYAYGDAEHYLLPEEAIPAFIEHCGQRLGEAYFRTPRTTITAFINLLAVLEQNPEADWRDLLGAIDIARDDGGKSDFTVEADDELTSFKL
;
A
#
# COMPACT_ATOMS: atom_id res chain seq x y z
N MET A 1 9.66 0.20 -0.67
CA MET A 1 9.66 0.66 -2.08
C MET A 1 10.24 -0.43 -2.97
N SER A 2 9.51 -0.76 -4.04
CA SER A 2 9.86 -1.83 -4.99
C SER A 2 9.82 -1.29 -6.42
N THR A 3 10.54 -1.95 -7.33
CA THR A 3 10.48 -1.70 -8.78
C THR A 3 10.35 -3.03 -9.51
N ARG A 4 10.09 -3.02 -10.82
CA ARG A 4 10.04 -4.26 -11.63
C ARG A 4 11.31 -5.10 -11.53
N THR A 5 12.48 -4.44 -11.38
CA THR A 5 13.78 -5.11 -11.24
C THR A 5 14.09 -5.53 -9.79
N LYS A 6 13.30 -5.08 -8.81
CA LYS A 6 13.48 -5.40 -7.40
C LYS A 6 12.11 -5.44 -6.69
N PRO A 7 11.34 -6.54 -6.86
CA PRO A 7 9.96 -6.63 -6.39
C PRO A 7 9.86 -6.71 -4.85
N ASP A 8 10.84 -7.34 -4.20
CA ASP A 8 10.81 -7.62 -2.75
C ASP A 8 11.23 -6.43 -1.87
N GLY A 9 11.32 -5.23 -2.44
CA GLY A 9 11.65 -4.00 -1.72
C GLY A 9 13.12 -3.58 -1.83
N GLY A 10 13.48 -2.52 -1.08
CA GLY A 10 14.83 -1.97 -1.10
C GLY A 10 15.27 -1.35 -2.43
N ALA A 11 14.33 -0.90 -3.27
CA ALA A 11 14.64 -0.34 -4.59
C ALA A 11 15.24 1.08 -4.55
N LEU A 12 15.10 1.79 -3.43
CA LEU A 12 15.51 3.19 -3.28
C LEU A 12 16.97 3.43 -3.64
N GLN A 13 17.88 2.59 -3.14
CA GLN A 13 19.31 2.68 -3.46
C GLN A 13 19.55 2.56 -4.98
N GLY A 14 18.92 1.57 -5.62
CA GLY A 14 19.06 1.37 -7.06
C GLY A 14 18.48 2.52 -7.89
N ILE A 15 17.46 3.22 -7.38
CA ILE A 15 16.91 4.43 -8.02
C ILE A 15 17.92 5.57 -7.96
N VAL A 16 18.55 5.79 -6.79
CA VAL A 16 19.59 6.83 -6.64
C VAL A 16 20.80 6.53 -7.52
N GLU A 17 21.26 5.28 -7.56
CA GLU A 17 22.38 4.86 -8.41
C GLU A 17 22.06 5.00 -9.90
N LYS A 18 20.84 4.65 -10.32
CA LYS A 18 20.40 4.87 -11.70
C LYS A 18 20.43 6.35 -12.08
N PHE A 19 19.93 7.24 -11.21
CA PHE A 19 20.00 8.68 -11.41
C PHE A 19 21.44 9.17 -11.59
N ILE A 20 22.36 8.74 -10.71
CA ILE A 20 23.78 9.10 -10.79
C ILE A 20 24.41 8.59 -12.09
N SER A 21 24.13 7.34 -12.48
CA SER A 21 24.65 6.76 -13.71
C SER A 21 24.17 7.51 -14.95
N GLN A 22 22.89 7.92 -14.98
CA GLN A 22 22.32 8.73 -16.06
C GLN A 22 22.98 10.11 -16.13
N ALA A 23 23.14 10.77 -14.98
CA ALA A 23 23.81 12.07 -14.91
C ALA A 23 25.27 12.00 -15.39
N ARG A 24 26.02 10.95 -15.01
CA ARG A 24 27.41 10.73 -15.48
C ARG A 24 27.49 10.50 -16.98
N THR A 25 26.55 9.74 -17.53
CA THR A 25 26.48 9.48 -18.98
C THR A 25 26.23 10.78 -19.74
N HIS A 26 25.28 11.59 -19.26
CA HIS A 26 24.97 12.90 -19.84
C HIS A 26 26.16 13.87 -19.74
N ALA A 27 26.80 13.93 -18.57
CA ALA A 27 27.99 14.75 -18.34
C ALA A 27 29.12 14.39 -19.30
N SER A 28 29.40 13.09 -19.47
CA SER A 28 30.40 12.59 -20.41
C SER A 28 30.08 12.97 -21.85
N SER A 29 28.81 12.89 -22.27
CA SER A 29 28.39 13.26 -23.63
C SER A 29 28.54 14.76 -23.94
N LYS A 30 28.47 15.61 -22.91
CA LYS A 30 28.57 17.06 -23.01
C LYS A 30 29.95 17.62 -22.66
N GLY A 31 30.88 16.78 -22.21
CA GLY A 31 32.20 17.21 -21.73
C GLY A 31 32.15 18.12 -20.49
N VAL A 32 31.11 17.99 -19.67
CA VAL A 32 30.94 18.75 -18.43
C VAL A 32 31.14 17.84 -17.22
N ASP A 33 31.37 18.44 -16.05
CA ASP A 33 31.48 17.68 -14.81
C ASP A 33 30.12 17.08 -14.38
N SER A 34 30.17 15.87 -13.83
CA SER A 34 28.98 15.12 -13.41
C SER A 34 28.27 15.72 -12.20
N GLU A 35 29.01 16.37 -11.29
CA GLU A 35 28.41 17.05 -10.14
C GLU A 35 27.59 18.26 -10.61
N THR A 36 28.07 18.95 -11.65
CA THR A 36 27.33 20.07 -12.27
C THR A 36 26.00 19.61 -12.84
N VAL A 37 25.97 18.48 -13.56
CA VAL A 37 24.72 17.91 -14.11
C VAL A 37 23.78 17.46 -12.99
N ILE A 38 24.29 16.82 -11.95
CA ILE A 38 23.48 16.40 -10.80
C ILE A 38 22.85 17.62 -10.11
N ARG A 39 23.63 18.66 -9.82
CA ARG A 39 23.11 19.91 -9.23
C ARG A 39 22.06 20.57 -10.11
N GLN A 40 22.27 20.61 -11.43
CA GLN A 40 21.28 21.14 -12.38
C GLN A 40 19.97 20.35 -12.34
N ASN A 41 20.04 19.02 -12.37
CA ASN A 41 18.84 18.18 -12.31
C ASN A 41 18.10 18.32 -10.97
N LEU A 42 18.84 18.48 -9.86
CA LEU A 42 18.26 18.64 -8.53
C LEU A 42 17.74 20.06 -8.27
N ALA A 43 18.11 21.06 -9.07
CA ALA A 43 17.66 22.44 -8.90
C ALA A 43 16.13 22.55 -8.94
N GLU A 44 15.46 21.76 -9.79
CA GLU A 44 14.00 21.71 -9.86
C GLU A 44 13.34 21.27 -8.54
N LEU A 45 14.04 20.46 -7.74
CA LEU A 45 13.53 20.04 -6.44
C LEU A 45 13.64 21.16 -5.41
N THR A 46 14.62 22.05 -5.52
CA THR A 46 14.90 23.09 -4.51
C THR A 46 13.80 24.14 -4.38
N GLU A 47 12.94 24.28 -5.40
CA GLU A 47 11.75 25.16 -5.35
C GLU A 47 10.60 24.55 -4.53
N MET A 48 10.68 23.25 -4.20
CA MET A 48 9.68 22.55 -3.39
C MET A 48 10.01 22.65 -1.90
N VAL A 49 8.98 22.45 -1.06
CA VAL A 49 9.12 22.38 0.41
C VAL A 49 10.13 21.28 0.76
N ASN A 50 11.13 21.60 1.60
CA ASN A 50 12.26 20.73 1.98
C ASN A 50 13.19 20.27 0.83
N GLY A 51 13.05 20.85 -0.35
CA GLY A 51 13.81 20.42 -1.53
C GLY A 51 15.31 20.64 -1.46
N TYR A 52 15.75 21.70 -0.76
CA TYR A 52 17.18 21.96 -0.56
C TYR A 52 17.87 20.83 0.22
N ASP A 53 17.31 20.43 1.36
CA ASP A 53 17.87 19.33 2.17
C ASP A 53 17.80 18.00 1.42
N PHE A 54 16.73 17.75 0.65
CA PHE A 54 16.63 16.57 -0.21
C PHE A 54 17.76 16.54 -1.27
N ALA A 55 18.02 17.66 -1.94
CA ALA A 55 19.10 17.77 -2.92
C ALA A 55 20.47 17.55 -2.28
N GLU A 56 20.71 18.09 -1.07
CA GLU A 56 21.95 17.87 -0.31
C GLU A 56 22.12 16.40 0.09
N VAL A 57 21.04 15.69 0.44
CA VAL A 57 21.08 14.24 0.73
C VAL A 57 21.49 13.43 -0.50
N ILE A 58 20.93 13.74 -1.68
CA ILE A 58 21.33 13.07 -2.92
C ILE A 58 22.79 13.41 -3.28
N ALA A 59 23.21 14.66 -3.08
CA ALA A 59 24.60 15.07 -3.29
C ALA A 59 25.55 14.34 -2.32
N ALA A 60 25.15 14.15 -1.05
CA ALA A 60 25.90 13.37 -0.07
C ALA A 60 26.04 11.91 -0.50
N TYR A 61 24.97 11.28 -1.00
CA TYR A 61 25.05 9.93 -1.55
C TYR A 61 26.05 9.86 -2.72
N CYS A 62 26.02 10.84 -3.63
CA CYS A 62 26.93 10.90 -4.77
C CYS A 62 28.40 11.04 -4.34
N ARG A 63 28.69 11.93 -3.38
CA ARG A 63 30.03 12.04 -2.78
C ARG A 63 30.47 10.72 -2.15
N GLY A 64 29.60 10.09 -1.36
CA GLY A 64 29.88 8.80 -0.75
C GLY A 64 30.15 7.71 -1.79
N PHE A 65 29.42 7.71 -2.91
CA PHE A 65 29.66 6.80 -4.02
C PHE A 65 31.02 7.02 -4.69
N ASN A 66 31.43 8.28 -4.93
CA ASN A 66 32.70 8.60 -5.58
C ASN A 66 33.91 8.34 -4.67
N GLU A 67 33.77 8.61 -3.37
CA GLU A 67 34.83 8.45 -2.37
C GLU A 67 34.91 7.04 -1.78
N GLY A 68 33.97 6.16 -2.12
CA GLY A 68 33.86 4.82 -1.51
C GLY A 68 33.45 4.86 -0.02
N ASN A 69 32.81 5.94 0.41
CA ASN A 69 32.33 6.12 1.78
C ASN A 69 30.94 5.49 1.94
N GLU A 70 30.92 4.21 2.34
CA GLU A 70 29.70 3.44 2.55
C GLU A 70 28.83 3.98 3.68
N GLN A 71 29.42 4.59 4.71
CA GLN A 71 28.66 5.20 5.81
C GLN A 71 27.84 6.40 5.31
N LEU A 72 28.45 7.27 4.50
CA LEU A 72 27.76 8.43 3.95
C LEU A 72 26.61 8.04 3.01
N LYS A 73 26.79 6.97 2.21
CA LYS A 73 25.70 6.40 1.40
C LYS A 73 24.58 5.85 2.28
N ALA A 74 24.92 5.08 3.32
CA ALA A 74 23.94 4.51 4.24
C ALA A 74 23.14 5.60 4.97
N ASP A 75 23.81 6.64 5.44
CA ASP A 75 23.16 7.78 6.10
C ASP A 75 22.23 8.52 5.14
N ALA A 76 22.63 8.73 3.88
CA ALA A 76 21.74 9.36 2.89
C ALA A 76 20.50 8.52 2.62
N ILE A 77 20.64 7.19 2.48
CA ILE A 77 19.50 6.28 2.34
C ILE A 77 18.62 6.28 3.59
N ARG A 78 19.22 6.29 4.78
CA ARG A 78 18.53 6.37 6.07
C ARG A 78 17.66 7.64 6.15
N TRP A 79 18.17 8.78 5.69
CA TRP A 79 17.39 10.02 5.63
C TRP A 79 16.23 9.95 4.64
N LEU A 80 16.48 9.43 3.43
CA LEU A 80 15.42 9.27 2.43
C LEU A 80 14.29 8.32 2.89
N ARG A 81 14.62 7.36 3.77
CA ARG A 81 13.66 6.45 4.42
C ARG A 81 12.95 7.06 5.63
N GLY A 82 13.35 8.24 6.09
CA GLY A 82 12.79 8.90 7.28
C GLY A 82 13.23 8.28 8.60
N GLU A 83 14.41 7.66 8.65
CA GLU A 83 14.89 6.88 9.81
C GLU A 83 15.80 7.68 10.77
N PHE A 84 15.87 8.99 10.61
CA PHE A 84 16.48 9.89 11.58
C PHE A 84 15.41 10.40 12.55
N THR A 85 15.63 10.14 13.84
CA THR A 85 14.72 10.58 14.91
C THR A 85 15.02 12.00 15.39
N THR A 86 16.27 12.48 15.23
CA THR A 86 16.67 13.82 15.65
C THR A 86 17.34 14.60 14.52
N ARG A 87 17.06 15.91 14.48
CA ARG A 87 17.72 16.85 13.54
C ARG A 87 19.22 16.98 13.80
N THR A 88 19.64 16.79 15.05
CA THR A 88 21.06 16.83 15.44
C THR A 88 21.83 15.70 14.76
N ASP A 89 21.30 14.48 14.78
CA ASP A 89 21.95 13.33 14.16
C ASP A 89 21.99 13.46 12.64
N ALA A 90 20.89 13.89 12.02
CA ALA A 90 20.83 14.13 10.58
C ALA A 90 21.84 15.21 10.15
N ARG A 91 21.99 16.27 10.95
CA ARG A 91 22.98 17.32 10.71
C ARG A 91 24.41 16.82 10.86
N ALA A 92 24.68 15.98 11.85
CA ALA A 92 26.01 15.40 12.06
C ALA A 92 26.41 14.46 10.92
N ALA A 93 25.46 13.64 10.44
CA ALA A 93 25.71 12.66 9.38
C ALA A 93 25.77 13.26 7.97
N LEU A 94 24.88 14.22 7.67
CA LEU A 94 24.63 14.69 6.29
C LEU A 94 24.69 16.21 6.13
N GLY A 95 24.78 16.98 7.20
CA GLY A 95 24.79 18.44 7.15
C GLY A 95 23.41 19.11 6.94
N VAL A 96 22.34 18.31 6.86
CA VAL A 96 20.96 18.80 6.67
C VAL A 96 20.32 19.26 7.98
N ARG A 97 19.27 20.10 7.89
CA ARG A 97 18.61 20.68 9.07
C ARG A 97 17.24 20.06 9.36
N SER A 98 16.67 19.34 8.40
CA SER A 98 15.38 18.66 8.50
C SER A 98 15.54 17.15 8.65
N ILE A 99 14.47 16.54 9.17
CA ILE A 99 14.20 15.11 9.15
C ILE A 99 12.78 14.93 8.62
N VAL A 100 12.46 13.72 8.16
CA VAL A 100 11.08 13.38 7.78
C VAL A 100 10.30 13.08 9.05
N ASP A 101 9.26 13.86 9.32
CA ASP A 101 8.35 13.73 10.45
C ASP A 101 6.89 13.70 9.98
N ASP A 102 5.94 13.52 10.88
CA ASP A 102 4.50 13.42 10.56
C ASP A 102 3.97 14.62 9.79
N ALA A 103 4.53 15.81 10.03
CA ALA A 103 4.12 17.04 9.36
C ALA A 103 4.68 17.15 7.93
N SER A 104 5.85 16.57 7.67
CA SER A 104 6.60 16.70 6.41
C SER A 104 6.58 15.45 5.54
N VAL A 105 6.06 14.32 6.02
CA VAL A 105 6.04 13.05 5.28
C VAL A 105 5.41 13.16 3.90
N TYR A 106 4.31 13.91 3.77
CA TYR A 106 3.65 14.10 2.49
C TYR A 106 4.48 14.98 1.53
N ASP A 107 5.13 16.03 2.04
CA ASP A 107 6.04 16.85 1.23
C ASP A 107 7.27 16.05 0.77
N GLN A 108 7.77 15.15 1.62
CA GLN A 108 8.82 14.20 1.27
C GLN A 108 8.39 13.23 0.16
N LEU A 109 7.15 12.72 0.19
CA LEU A 109 6.63 11.86 -0.88
C LEU A 109 6.53 12.59 -2.22
N LYS A 110 6.16 13.89 -2.21
CA LYS A 110 6.16 14.73 -3.41
C LYS A 110 7.56 14.89 -4.00
N LEU A 111 8.55 15.19 -3.15
CA LEU A 111 9.95 15.26 -3.55
C LEU A 111 10.45 13.93 -4.11
N LEU A 112 10.16 12.83 -3.42
CA LEU A 112 10.56 11.49 -3.84
C LEU A 112 9.92 11.10 -5.17
N SER A 113 8.65 11.43 -5.41
CA SER A 113 7.98 11.22 -6.69
C SER A 113 8.69 11.95 -7.84
N ARG A 114 8.99 13.24 -7.64
CA ARG A 114 9.73 14.05 -8.63
C ARG A 114 11.12 13.48 -8.88
N PHE A 115 11.84 13.10 -7.83
CA PHE A 115 13.16 12.48 -7.94
C PHE A 115 13.11 11.14 -8.70
N VAL A 116 12.12 10.28 -8.42
CA VAL A 116 11.94 9.00 -9.12
C VAL A 116 11.71 9.22 -10.62
N ARG A 117 11.02 10.29 -11.02
CA ARG A 117 10.89 10.68 -12.43
C ARG A 117 12.21 11.18 -13.03
N LEU A 118 12.98 11.98 -12.30
CA LEU A 118 14.33 12.41 -12.71
C LEU A 118 15.27 11.20 -12.90
N ALA A 119 15.10 10.14 -12.12
CA ALA A 119 15.79 8.85 -12.30
C ALA A 119 15.26 8.00 -13.47
N GLY A 120 14.32 8.53 -14.26
CA GLY A 120 13.76 7.90 -15.46
C GLY A 120 12.73 6.80 -15.17
N PHE A 121 11.94 6.92 -14.11
CA PHE A 121 10.74 6.09 -13.88
C PHE A 121 9.47 6.90 -14.18
N GLY A 122 8.32 6.22 -14.33
CA GLY A 122 7.04 6.89 -14.61
C GLY A 122 6.49 7.72 -13.45
N GLY A 123 6.84 7.37 -12.21
CA GLY A 123 6.31 8.01 -11.01
C GLY A 123 6.41 7.11 -9.77
N LEU A 124 5.80 7.56 -8.68
CA LEU A 124 5.67 6.87 -7.41
C LEU A 124 4.19 6.55 -7.15
N MET A 125 3.89 5.28 -6.88
CA MET A 125 2.58 4.85 -6.36
C MET A 125 2.73 4.50 -4.89
N VAL A 126 1.87 5.08 -4.05
CA VAL A 126 1.81 4.83 -2.61
C VAL A 126 0.50 4.13 -2.29
N CYS A 127 0.57 2.89 -1.84
CA CYS A 127 -0.59 2.12 -1.40
C CYS A 127 -0.64 2.13 0.13
N LEU A 128 -1.71 2.67 0.69
CA LEU A 128 -2.01 2.61 2.12
C LEU A 128 -3.22 1.71 2.30
N ASP A 129 -3.00 0.52 2.85
CA ASP A 129 -4.07 -0.42 3.17
C ASP A 129 -4.45 -0.32 4.65
N GLU A 130 -5.59 -0.90 5.02
CA GLU A 130 -6.09 -0.95 6.39
C GLU A 130 -6.23 0.43 7.06
N LEU A 131 -6.69 1.44 6.31
CA LEU A 131 -6.93 2.78 6.87
C LEU A 131 -8.00 2.80 7.97
N VAL A 132 -8.74 1.71 8.14
CA VAL A 132 -9.60 1.49 9.31
C VAL A 132 -8.82 1.63 10.63
N ASN A 133 -7.50 1.42 10.65
CA ASN A 133 -6.70 1.66 11.86
C ASN A 133 -6.73 3.14 12.31
N LEU A 134 -6.90 4.10 11.39
CA LEU A 134 -7.13 5.51 11.76
C LEU A 134 -8.47 5.71 12.48
N TYR A 135 -9.48 4.89 12.17
CA TYR A 135 -10.77 4.89 12.85
C TYR A 135 -10.62 4.45 14.32
N LYS A 136 -9.73 3.48 14.58
CA LYS A 136 -9.50 2.88 15.91
C LYS A 136 -8.84 3.86 16.89
N LEU A 137 -8.16 4.90 16.41
CA LEU A 137 -7.51 5.91 17.25
C LEU A 137 -8.49 6.55 18.25
N ALA A 138 -8.27 6.32 19.54
CA ALA A 138 -9.05 6.95 20.62
C ALA A 138 -8.89 8.47 20.60
N ASN A 139 -7.65 8.94 20.44
CA ASN A 139 -7.30 10.36 20.44
C ASN A 139 -7.88 11.08 19.22
N THR A 140 -8.85 11.96 19.47
CA THR A 140 -9.53 12.75 18.42
C THR A 140 -8.60 13.75 17.73
N GLN A 141 -7.63 14.33 18.43
CA GLN A 141 -6.69 15.27 17.81
C GLN A 141 -5.79 14.55 16.80
N ALA A 142 -5.24 13.40 17.18
CA ALA A 142 -4.43 12.58 16.29
C ALA A 142 -5.23 12.11 15.07
N ARG A 143 -6.46 11.61 15.26
CA ARG A 143 -7.33 11.19 14.16
C ARG A 143 -7.65 12.34 13.20
N ASN A 144 -7.99 13.52 13.72
CA ASN A 144 -8.27 14.68 12.88
C ASN A 144 -7.03 15.15 12.10
N ALA A 145 -5.84 15.14 12.71
CA ALA A 145 -4.60 15.48 12.02
C ALA A 145 -4.32 14.52 10.84
N ASN A 146 -4.58 13.22 11.02
CA ASN A 146 -4.46 12.24 9.93
C ASN A 146 -5.50 12.49 8.82
N TYR A 147 -6.74 12.84 9.16
CA TYR A 147 -7.78 13.18 8.18
C TYR A 147 -7.44 14.45 7.40
N GLU A 148 -6.80 15.44 8.03
CA GLU A 148 -6.27 16.62 7.35
C GLU A 148 -5.16 16.27 6.36
N GLN A 149 -4.27 15.32 6.68
CA GLN A 149 -3.27 14.84 5.72
C GLN A 149 -3.91 14.14 4.52
N ILE A 150 -4.93 13.29 4.75
CA ILE A 150 -5.70 12.65 3.66
C ILE A 150 -6.37 13.72 2.78
N LEU A 151 -6.98 14.74 3.40
CA LEU A 151 -7.60 15.84 2.66
C LEU A 151 -6.57 16.61 1.82
N ARG A 152 -5.38 16.86 2.37
CA ARG A 152 -4.27 17.51 1.66
C ARG A 152 -3.84 16.68 0.44
N ILE A 153 -3.67 15.38 0.59
CA ILE A 153 -3.37 14.44 -0.51
C ILE A 153 -4.46 14.50 -1.60
N LEU A 154 -5.73 14.42 -1.19
CA LEU A 154 -6.86 14.42 -2.12
C LEU A 154 -6.98 15.74 -2.88
N ASN A 155 -6.76 16.88 -2.20
CA ASN A 155 -6.79 18.20 -2.81
C ASN A 155 -5.71 18.36 -3.87
N ASP A 156 -4.47 18.05 -3.53
CA ASP A 156 -3.33 18.15 -4.45
C ASP A 156 -3.48 17.23 -5.66
N SER A 157 -4.04 16.03 -5.45
CA SER A 157 -4.30 15.06 -6.52
C SER A 157 -5.38 15.58 -7.49
N LEU A 158 -6.49 16.11 -6.95
CA LEU A 158 -7.59 16.64 -7.77
C LEU A 158 -7.24 17.95 -8.49
N GLN A 159 -6.37 18.77 -7.91
CA GLN A 159 -5.89 20.01 -8.53
C GLN A 159 -4.79 19.77 -9.57
N GLY A 160 -4.22 18.57 -9.63
CA GLY A 160 -3.12 18.24 -10.54
C GLY A 160 -1.80 18.93 -10.19
N SER A 161 -1.61 19.33 -8.93
CA SER A 161 -0.38 19.99 -8.47
C SER A 161 0.78 19.02 -8.24
N THR A 162 0.49 17.71 -8.20
CA THR A 162 1.46 16.64 -7.95
C THR A 162 1.61 15.72 -9.16
N ASP A 163 2.73 15.85 -9.87
CA ASP A 163 3.00 15.04 -11.07
C ASP A 163 3.70 13.72 -10.70
N GLY A 164 3.23 12.65 -11.34
CA GLY A 164 3.72 11.28 -11.17
C GLY A 164 3.66 10.72 -9.76
N LEU A 165 2.86 11.31 -8.86
CA LEU A 165 2.55 10.73 -7.56
C LEU A 165 1.12 10.19 -7.59
N GLY A 166 0.93 8.93 -7.24
CA GLY A 166 -0.39 8.31 -7.11
C GLY A 166 -0.58 7.72 -5.72
N PHE A 167 -1.81 7.78 -5.22
CA PHE A 167 -2.20 7.15 -3.95
C PHE A 167 -3.34 6.15 -4.20
N VAL A 168 -3.25 5.00 -3.55
CA VAL A 168 -4.33 4.02 -3.42
C VAL A 168 -4.59 3.83 -1.94
N LEU A 169 -5.82 4.14 -1.53
CA LEU A 169 -6.23 4.14 -0.12
C LEU A 169 -7.28 3.03 0.09
N GLY A 170 -6.89 1.97 0.81
CA GLY A 170 -7.75 0.85 1.17
C GLY A 170 -8.44 1.08 2.52
N GLY A 171 -9.75 0.91 2.57
CA GLY A 171 -10.53 1.09 3.79
C GLY A 171 -11.92 0.49 3.70
N THR A 172 -12.56 0.31 4.86
CA THR A 172 -13.90 -0.26 4.96
C THR A 172 -14.99 0.76 4.61
N PRO A 173 -16.18 0.32 4.15
CA PRO A 173 -17.33 1.20 3.95
C PRO A 173 -17.67 2.04 5.19
N GLU A 174 -17.58 1.44 6.38
CA GLU A 174 -17.81 2.10 7.65
C GLU A 174 -16.76 3.17 7.94
N PHE A 175 -15.48 2.90 7.69
CA PHE A 175 -14.42 3.91 7.80
C PHE A 175 -14.69 5.12 6.91
N LEU A 176 -15.20 4.91 5.71
CA LEU A 176 -15.57 6.00 4.81
C LEU A 176 -16.82 6.76 5.29
N MET A 177 -17.92 6.03 5.53
CA MET A 177 -19.26 6.61 5.65
C MET A 177 -19.65 7.09 7.05
N ASP A 178 -19.00 6.63 8.12
CA ASP A 178 -19.36 6.98 9.49
C ASP A 178 -19.19 8.50 9.72
N THR A 179 -20.30 9.18 10.03
CA THR A 179 -20.37 10.64 10.21
C THR A 179 -19.89 11.12 11.58
N ARG A 180 -19.55 10.23 12.49
CA ARG A 180 -19.02 10.56 13.83
C ARG A 180 -17.52 10.33 13.93
N ARG A 181 -17.03 9.23 13.34
CA ARG A 181 -15.62 8.80 13.48
C ARG A 181 -14.92 8.54 12.15
N GLY A 182 -15.66 8.18 11.10
CA GLY A 182 -15.10 7.92 9.77
C GLY A 182 -14.68 9.18 9.03
N LEU A 183 -14.27 9.04 7.77
CA LEU A 183 -13.87 10.18 6.93
C LEU A 183 -15.02 11.18 6.74
N TYR A 184 -16.27 10.71 6.72
CA TYR A 184 -17.45 11.57 6.62
C TYR A 184 -17.72 12.41 7.87
N SER A 185 -17.03 12.15 9.00
CA SER A 185 -17.04 13.06 10.15
C SER A 185 -16.38 14.41 9.86
N TYR A 186 -15.53 14.47 8.82
CA TYR A 186 -14.89 15.70 8.37
C TYR A 186 -15.61 16.25 7.11
N PRO A 187 -16.35 17.37 7.20
CA PRO A 187 -17.23 17.83 6.11
C PRO A 187 -16.51 18.04 4.77
N ALA A 188 -15.25 18.50 4.79
CA ALA A 188 -14.48 18.71 3.56
C ALA A 188 -14.11 17.40 2.85
N LEU A 189 -13.84 16.34 3.62
CA LEU A 189 -13.62 15.00 3.06
C LEU A 189 -14.94 14.41 2.56
N GLN A 190 -16.01 14.51 3.35
CA GLN A 190 -17.34 14.07 2.94
C GLN A 190 -17.73 14.65 1.58
N SER A 191 -17.57 15.96 1.39
CA SER A 191 -17.92 16.62 0.12
C SER A 191 -17.10 16.14 -1.07
N ARG A 192 -15.85 15.72 -0.88
CA ARG A 192 -14.96 15.29 -1.97
C ARG A 192 -15.04 13.79 -2.27
N LEU A 193 -15.39 13.00 -1.26
CA LEU A 193 -15.51 11.55 -1.34
C LEU A 193 -16.96 11.10 -1.56
N ALA A 194 -17.92 12.03 -1.51
CA ALA A 194 -19.32 11.76 -1.79
C ALA A 194 -19.49 11.13 -3.17
N GLU A 195 -20.31 10.09 -3.20
CA GLU A 195 -20.57 9.35 -4.42
C GLU A 195 -21.47 10.10 -5.37
N ASN A 196 -21.32 9.77 -6.64
CA ASN A 196 -22.23 10.24 -7.66
C ASN A 196 -23.65 9.73 -7.36
N THR A 197 -24.58 10.66 -7.11
CA THR A 197 -25.98 10.35 -6.80
C THR A 197 -26.67 9.53 -7.91
N PHE A 198 -26.16 9.59 -9.14
CA PHE A 198 -26.66 8.85 -10.31
C PHE A 198 -26.03 7.45 -10.48
N ALA A 199 -24.94 7.13 -9.78
CA ALA A 199 -24.31 5.81 -9.78
C ALA A 199 -25.10 4.78 -8.93
N LYS A 200 -26.43 4.79 -9.06
CA LYS A 200 -27.37 3.87 -8.40
C LYS A 200 -27.95 2.91 -9.44
N ALA A 201 -28.49 1.77 -8.99
CA ALA A 201 -29.23 0.83 -9.84
C ALA A 201 -28.40 0.15 -10.96
N GLY A 202 -27.18 -0.27 -10.66
CA GLY A 202 -26.34 -1.07 -11.57
C GLY A 202 -25.40 -0.26 -12.46
N TYR A 203 -25.43 1.07 -12.38
CA TYR A 203 -24.43 1.93 -13.01
C TYR A 203 -23.17 2.02 -12.13
N VAL A 204 -22.01 1.80 -12.74
CA VAL A 204 -20.70 1.88 -12.07
C VAL A 204 -20.00 3.15 -12.55
N ASP A 205 -19.70 4.06 -11.62
CA ASP A 205 -18.89 5.25 -11.87
C ASP A 205 -17.48 5.03 -11.32
N LEU A 206 -16.51 4.81 -12.21
CA LEU A 206 -15.09 4.66 -11.86
C LEU A 206 -14.29 5.96 -12.05
N SER A 207 -14.96 7.07 -12.38
CA SER A 207 -14.30 8.36 -12.58
C SER A 207 -14.11 9.15 -11.28
N GLY A 208 -14.86 8.79 -10.23
CA GLY A 208 -14.76 9.38 -8.91
C GLY A 208 -13.53 8.91 -8.11
N PRO A 209 -13.19 9.61 -7.01
CA PRO A 209 -12.05 9.28 -6.16
C PRO A 209 -12.29 8.05 -5.27
N VAL A 210 -13.52 7.53 -5.23
CA VAL A 210 -13.91 6.36 -4.46
C VAL A 210 -14.37 5.26 -5.41
N ILE A 211 -13.74 4.10 -5.31
CA ILE A 211 -14.15 2.88 -6.03
C ILE A 211 -14.70 1.91 -5.00
N ARG A 212 -15.99 1.59 -5.07
CA ARG A 212 -16.58 0.55 -4.23
C ARG A 212 -16.33 -0.82 -4.83
N LEU A 213 -15.75 -1.71 -4.02
CA LEU A 213 -15.66 -3.12 -4.35
C LEU A 213 -16.94 -3.82 -3.89
N THR A 214 -17.59 -4.53 -4.81
CA THR A 214 -18.74 -5.37 -4.49
C THR A 214 -18.27 -6.68 -3.86
N SER A 215 -19.10 -7.23 -2.97
CA SER A 215 -18.90 -8.61 -2.51
C SER A 215 -18.95 -9.59 -3.68
N LEU A 216 -18.20 -10.68 -3.57
CA LEU A 216 -18.19 -11.75 -4.58
C LEU A 216 -19.58 -12.40 -4.65
N THR A 217 -20.04 -12.67 -5.87
CA THR A 217 -21.27 -13.42 -6.15
C THR A 217 -21.03 -14.94 -6.02
N PRO A 218 -22.08 -15.78 -5.93
CA PRO A 218 -21.93 -17.24 -6.02
C PRO A 218 -21.13 -17.69 -7.25
N GLU A 219 -21.37 -17.02 -8.38
CA GLU A 219 -20.68 -17.29 -9.64
C GLU A 219 -19.20 -16.91 -9.56
N ASP A 220 -18.86 -15.77 -8.94
CA ASP A 220 -17.47 -15.38 -8.70
C ASP A 220 -16.76 -16.37 -7.78
N PHE A 221 -17.44 -16.85 -6.73
CA PHE A 221 -16.91 -17.88 -5.83
C PHE A 221 -16.66 -19.20 -6.55
N TYR A 222 -17.55 -19.62 -7.44
CA TYR A 222 -17.35 -20.81 -8.25
C TYR A 222 -16.06 -20.71 -9.07
N VAL A 223 -15.89 -19.60 -9.79
CA VAL A 223 -14.68 -19.36 -10.59
C VAL A 223 -13.43 -19.27 -9.69
N LEU A 224 -13.53 -18.62 -8.53
CA LEU A 224 -12.46 -18.54 -7.55
C LEU A 224 -12.01 -19.93 -7.08
N LEU A 225 -12.93 -20.81 -6.70
CA LEU A 225 -12.60 -22.16 -6.22
C LEU A 225 -12.01 -23.04 -7.33
N LEU A 226 -12.48 -22.90 -8.58
CA LEU A 226 -11.85 -23.55 -9.74
C LEU A 226 -10.41 -23.11 -9.93
N ASN A 227 -10.16 -21.80 -9.86
CA ASN A 227 -8.80 -21.25 -9.97
C ASN A 227 -7.92 -21.70 -8.79
N LEU A 228 -8.46 -21.74 -7.57
CA LEU A 228 -7.72 -22.23 -6.40
C LEU A 228 -7.36 -23.71 -6.53
N ARG A 229 -8.29 -24.56 -7.00
CA ARG A 229 -8.00 -25.96 -7.29
C ARG A 229 -6.87 -26.08 -8.31
N ASN A 230 -6.92 -25.27 -9.38
CA ASN A 230 -5.88 -25.27 -10.41
C ASN A 230 -4.51 -24.82 -9.88
N VAL A 231 -4.49 -23.76 -9.06
CA VAL A 231 -3.26 -23.27 -8.41
C VAL A 231 -2.69 -24.32 -7.45
N TYR A 232 -3.54 -24.97 -6.66
CA TYR A 232 -3.15 -26.02 -5.73
C TYR A 232 -2.51 -27.21 -6.47
N ALA A 233 -3.02 -27.52 -7.66
CA ALA A 233 -2.51 -28.55 -8.55
C ALA A 233 -1.34 -28.07 -9.44
N TYR A 234 -0.70 -26.94 -9.13
CA TYR A 234 0.41 -26.36 -9.90
C TYR A 234 0.12 -26.13 -11.39
N GLY A 235 -1.16 -25.98 -11.76
CA GLY A 235 -1.61 -25.81 -13.15
C GLY A 235 -1.79 -27.11 -13.94
N ASP A 236 -1.68 -28.27 -13.29
CA ASP A 236 -1.85 -29.58 -13.92
C ASP A 236 -3.18 -30.25 -13.49
N ALA A 237 -4.05 -30.49 -14.46
CA ALA A 237 -5.35 -31.09 -14.23
C ALA A 237 -5.28 -32.55 -13.74
N GLU A 238 -4.17 -33.26 -13.99
CA GLU A 238 -3.98 -34.64 -13.50
C GLU A 238 -3.83 -34.69 -11.96
N HIS A 239 -3.46 -33.57 -11.34
CA HIS A 239 -3.27 -33.44 -9.90
C HIS A 239 -4.52 -32.91 -9.17
N TYR A 240 -5.68 -32.85 -9.82
CA TYR A 240 -6.91 -32.41 -9.19
C TYR A 240 -7.42 -33.42 -8.16
N LEU A 241 -7.38 -33.02 -6.89
CA LEU A 241 -7.88 -33.82 -5.76
C LEU A 241 -9.41 -33.83 -5.64
N LEU A 242 -10.07 -32.86 -6.26
CA LEU A 242 -11.53 -32.71 -6.23
C LEU A 242 -12.09 -32.69 -7.65
N PRO A 243 -13.15 -33.48 -7.93
CA PRO A 243 -13.86 -33.39 -9.19
C PRO A 243 -14.67 -32.08 -9.26
N GLU A 244 -15.12 -31.70 -10.46
CA GLU A 244 -15.79 -30.39 -10.65
C GLU A 244 -17.11 -30.30 -9.89
N GLU A 245 -17.86 -31.40 -9.75
CA GLU A 245 -19.09 -31.46 -8.97
C GLU A 245 -18.89 -31.24 -7.46
N ALA A 246 -17.67 -31.39 -6.95
CA ALA A 246 -17.37 -31.09 -5.55
C ALA A 246 -17.38 -29.58 -5.26
N ILE A 247 -17.18 -28.73 -6.28
CA ILE A 247 -17.13 -27.28 -6.11
C ILE A 247 -18.51 -26.72 -5.77
N PRO A 248 -19.60 -27.00 -6.53
CA PRO A 248 -20.94 -26.58 -6.14
C PRO A 248 -21.37 -27.16 -4.78
N ALA A 249 -21.01 -28.41 -4.48
CA ALA A 249 -21.33 -29.04 -3.20
C ALA A 249 -20.66 -28.32 -2.01
N PHE A 250 -19.40 -27.92 -2.17
CA PHE A 250 -18.70 -27.12 -1.17
C PHE A 250 -19.34 -25.73 -0.98
N ILE A 251 -19.72 -25.07 -2.08
CA ILE A 251 -20.40 -23.76 -2.03
C ILE A 251 -21.76 -23.87 -1.32
N GLU A 252 -22.54 -24.90 -1.64
CA GLU A 252 -23.83 -25.15 -1.00
C GLU A 252 -23.68 -25.41 0.50
N HIS A 253 -22.71 -26.25 0.90
CA HIS A 253 -22.41 -26.51 2.31
C HIS A 253 -22.06 -25.23 3.07
N CYS A 254 -21.19 -24.40 2.49
CA CYS A 254 -20.82 -23.13 3.10
C CYS A 254 -22.02 -22.17 3.18
N GLY A 255 -22.84 -22.09 2.13
CA GLY A 255 -24.04 -21.26 2.09
C GLY A 255 -25.07 -21.65 3.15
N GLN A 256 -25.28 -22.94 3.40
CA GLN A 256 -26.21 -23.43 4.42
C GLN A 256 -25.76 -23.09 5.86
N ARG A 257 -24.45 -23.14 6.16
CA ARG A 257 -23.94 -22.84 7.52
C ARG A 257 -23.75 -21.34 7.79
N LEU A 258 -23.25 -20.61 6.80
CA LEU A 258 -22.86 -19.21 6.95
C LEU A 258 -23.96 -18.22 6.51
N GLY A 259 -24.96 -18.67 5.73
CA GLY A 259 -25.99 -17.80 5.17
C GLY A 259 -25.40 -16.69 4.30
N GLU A 260 -26.01 -15.50 4.30
CA GLU A 260 -25.51 -14.33 3.54
C GLU A 260 -24.10 -13.86 3.98
N ALA A 261 -23.60 -14.27 5.15
CA ALA A 261 -22.26 -13.92 5.61
C ALA A 261 -21.15 -14.62 4.80
N TYR A 262 -21.50 -15.68 4.06
CA TYR A 262 -20.61 -16.40 3.16
C TYR A 262 -19.93 -15.48 2.14
N PHE A 263 -20.70 -14.58 1.53
CA PHE A 263 -20.19 -13.65 0.50
C PHE A 263 -19.38 -12.48 1.04
N ARG A 264 -19.42 -12.28 2.36
CA ARG A 264 -18.73 -11.18 3.05
C ARG A 264 -17.35 -11.59 3.57
N THR A 265 -17.05 -12.88 3.63
CA THR A 265 -15.85 -13.42 4.29
C THR A 265 -15.03 -14.35 3.39
N PRO A 266 -14.56 -13.89 2.21
CA PRO A 266 -13.84 -14.75 1.25
C PRO A 266 -12.64 -15.48 1.85
N ARG A 267 -11.88 -14.82 2.76
CA ARG A 267 -10.70 -15.40 3.40
C ARG A 267 -11.01 -16.71 4.14
N THR A 268 -12.11 -16.75 4.89
CA THR A 268 -12.51 -17.92 5.68
C THR A 268 -12.90 -19.09 4.79
N THR A 269 -13.69 -18.82 3.75
CA THR A 269 -14.07 -19.80 2.73
C THR A 269 -12.85 -20.36 1.98
N ILE A 270 -11.95 -19.49 1.53
CA ILE A 270 -10.71 -19.89 0.84
C ILE A 270 -9.88 -20.78 1.76
N THR A 271 -9.70 -20.40 3.02
CA THR A 271 -8.93 -21.18 4.00
C THR A 271 -9.55 -22.56 4.23
N ALA A 272 -10.87 -22.65 4.40
CA ALA A 272 -11.57 -23.91 4.55
C ALA A 272 -11.41 -24.82 3.31
N PHE A 273 -11.47 -24.24 2.11
CA PHE A 273 -11.28 -24.99 0.86
C PHE A 273 -9.85 -25.53 0.73
N ILE A 274 -8.83 -24.71 1.02
CA ILE A 274 -7.43 -25.14 0.99
C ILE A 274 -7.16 -26.22 2.05
N ASN A 275 -7.76 -26.10 3.24
CA ASN A 275 -7.66 -27.12 4.28
C ASN A 275 -8.29 -28.45 3.84
N LEU A 276 -9.42 -28.42 3.14
CA LEU A 276 -10.02 -29.63 2.56
C LEU A 276 -9.07 -30.29 1.54
N LEU A 277 -8.49 -29.50 0.63
CA LEU A 277 -7.51 -30.00 -0.34
C LEU A 277 -6.29 -30.62 0.36
N ALA A 278 -5.76 -29.98 1.40
CA ALA A 278 -4.62 -30.49 2.16
C ALA A 278 -4.91 -31.82 2.88
N VAL A 279 -6.14 -32.00 3.39
CA VAL A 279 -6.55 -33.27 3.98
C VAL A 279 -6.64 -34.36 2.92
N LEU A 280 -7.22 -34.07 1.76
CA LEU A 280 -7.33 -35.03 0.65
C LEU A 280 -5.98 -35.43 0.09
N GLU A 281 -5.04 -34.48 -0.02
CA GLU A 281 -3.68 -34.75 -0.49
C GLU A 281 -2.96 -35.78 0.41
N GLN A 282 -3.14 -35.67 1.72
CA GLN A 282 -2.52 -36.56 2.70
C GLN A 282 -3.28 -37.88 2.88
N ASN A 283 -4.54 -37.96 2.45
CA ASN A 283 -5.41 -39.12 2.64
C ASN A 283 -6.11 -39.49 1.32
N PRO A 284 -5.39 -40.13 0.36
CA PRO A 284 -5.93 -40.41 -0.98
C PRO A 284 -7.16 -41.34 -1.01
N GLU A 285 -7.38 -42.12 0.05
CA GLU A 285 -8.53 -43.02 0.18
C GLU A 285 -9.78 -42.34 0.77
N ALA A 286 -9.67 -41.10 1.25
CA ALA A 286 -10.78 -40.38 1.86
C ALA A 286 -11.80 -39.91 0.80
N ASP A 287 -13.10 -40.08 1.07
CA ASP A 287 -14.15 -39.46 0.27
C ASP A 287 -14.36 -38.00 0.71
N TRP A 288 -14.22 -37.07 -0.24
CA TRP A 288 -14.47 -35.65 -0.02
C TRP A 288 -15.89 -35.36 0.46
N ARG A 289 -16.87 -36.22 0.14
CA ARG A 289 -18.26 -36.09 0.61
C ARG A 289 -18.37 -36.24 2.13
N ASP A 290 -17.61 -37.18 2.70
CA ASP A 290 -17.60 -37.40 4.15
C ASP A 290 -16.90 -36.24 4.88
N LEU A 291 -15.81 -35.73 4.30
CA LEU A 291 -15.07 -34.60 4.84
C LEU A 291 -15.91 -33.31 4.84
N LEU A 292 -16.66 -33.04 3.77
CA LEU A 292 -17.57 -31.88 3.70
C LEU A 292 -18.54 -31.85 4.88
N GLY A 293 -19.17 -32.98 5.22
CA GLY A 293 -20.13 -33.06 6.32
C GLY A 293 -19.52 -32.72 7.69
N ALA A 294 -18.23 -33.03 7.88
CA ALA A 294 -17.50 -32.84 9.12
C ALA A 294 -16.89 -31.43 9.29
N ILE A 295 -16.72 -30.66 8.21
CA ILE A 295 -16.11 -29.33 8.27
C ILE A 295 -17.04 -28.36 9.01
N ASP A 296 -16.54 -27.83 10.14
CA ASP A 296 -17.14 -26.68 10.81
C ASP A 296 -16.45 -25.39 10.42
N ILE A 297 -17.19 -24.52 9.73
CA ILE A 297 -16.70 -23.22 9.29
C ILE A 297 -17.21 -22.19 10.29
N ALA A 298 -16.29 -21.70 11.12
CA ALA A 298 -16.60 -20.63 12.06
C ALA A 298 -17.12 -19.40 11.30
N ARG A 299 -18.15 -18.76 11.85
CA ARG A 299 -18.62 -17.48 11.34
C ARG A 299 -17.55 -16.43 11.57
N ASP A 300 -17.03 -15.89 10.48
CA ASP A 300 -16.21 -14.69 10.49
C ASP A 300 -17.16 -13.47 10.56
N ASP A 301 -16.90 -12.58 11.53
CA ASP A 301 -17.74 -11.42 11.79
C ASP A 301 -17.42 -10.24 10.87
N GLY A 302 -16.51 -10.43 9.90
CA GLY A 302 -16.22 -9.47 8.85
C GLY A 302 -15.44 -8.26 9.37
N GLY A 303 -14.55 -8.48 10.33
CA GLY A 303 -13.74 -7.41 10.91
C GLY A 303 -14.53 -6.48 11.82
N LYS A 304 -15.56 -6.96 12.54
CA LYS A 304 -16.25 -6.13 13.55
C LYS A 304 -15.30 -5.68 14.66
N SER A 305 -14.31 -6.49 14.97
CA SER A 305 -13.18 -6.13 15.83
C SER A 305 -12.37 -4.96 15.27
N ASP A 306 -12.38 -4.69 13.96
CA ASP A 306 -11.66 -3.55 13.40
C ASP A 306 -12.27 -2.18 13.76
N PHE A 307 -13.44 -2.17 14.38
CA PHE A 307 -14.07 -0.94 14.87
C PHE A 307 -13.97 -0.77 16.39
N THR A 308 -13.27 -1.68 17.10
CA THR A 308 -12.98 -1.47 18.50
C THR A 308 -11.93 -0.39 18.65
N VAL A 309 -12.22 0.61 19.48
CA VAL A 309 -11.29 1.70 19.79
C VAL A 309 -10.15 1.15 20.64
N GLU A 310 -8.93 1.33 20.18
CA GLU A 310 -7.73 0.92 20.91
C GLU A 310 -7.43 1.92 22.02
N ALA A 311 -7.09 1.41 23.21
CA ALA A 311 -6.66 2.25 24.32
C ALA A 311 -5.26 2.82 24.03
N ASP A 312 -5.02 4.07 24.46
CA ASP A 312 -3.88 4.93 24.09
C ASP A 312 -2.48 4.41 24.51
N ASP A 313 -2.39 3.24 25.15
CA ASP A 313 -1.16 2.71 25.76
C ASP A 313 -0.24 1.95 24.79
N GLU A 314 -0.72 1.50 23.62
CA GLU A 314 0.12 0.70 22.69
C GLU A 314 0.87 1.51 21.62
N LEU A 315 0.45 2.74 21.30
CA LEU A 315 1.10 3.55 20.26
C LEU A 315 2.21 4.49 20.79
N THR A 316 2.38 4.59 22.11
CA THR A 316 3.41 5.46 22.73
C THR A 316 4.74 4.76 23.02
N SER A 317 4.88 3.46 22.70
CA SER A 317 6.10 2.70 23.02
C SER A 317 6.59 1.79 21.89
N PHE A 318 6.88 2.34 20.71
CA PHE A 318 7.93 1.75 19.89
C PHE A 318 9.29 2.02 20.55
N LYS A 319 9.69 1.12 21.46
CA LYS A 319 11.10 0.94 21.81
C LYS A 319 11.68 -0.11 20.86
N LEU A 320 12.54 0.34 19.97
CA LEU A 320 13.56 -0.48 19.31
C LEU A 320 14.88 -0.28 20.05
#